data_AF-A0A352XJE2-F1
#
_entry.id   AF-A0A352XJE2-F1
#
_cell.length_a   1.000
_cell.length_b   1.000
_cell.length_c   1.000
_cell.angle_alpha   90.00
_cell.angle_beta   90.00
_cell.angle_gamma   90.00
#
_symmetry.space_group_name_H-M   'P 1'
#
loop_
_entity.id
_entity.type
_entity.pdbx_description
1 polymer ?
#
loop_
_entity_poly.entity_id
_entity_poly.type
_entity_poly.pdbx_seq_one_letter_code
_entity_poly.pdbx_strand_id
1 'polypeptide(L)'
;MQETEPKTVERRIAFRKANRRMTRRRQDIPVDKIDHTNPDLLAKFTSTTGKILPRRVTGVPAKVHRKITREIKRARALNLAP
;
A
#
# COMPACT_ATOMS: atom_id res chain seq x y z
N MET A 1 34.88 11.29 13.37
CA MET A 1 33.61 10.67 12.93
C MET A 1 33.95 9.63 11.88
N GLN A 2 33.96 8.34 12.21
CA GLN A 2 34.30 7.28 11.25
C GLN A 2 33.09 6.99 10.36
N GLU A 3 33.31 6.99 9.04
CA GLU A 3 32.27 6.77 8.04
C GLU A 3 31.73 5.34 8.12
N THR A 4 30.42 5.20 8.33
CA THR A 4 29.71 3.92 8.45
C THR A 4 29.44 3.28 7.08
N GLU A 5 30.46 3.22 6.22
CA GLU A 5 30.35 2.52 4.94
C GLU A 5 30.65 1.02 5.11
N PRO A 6 29.88 0.13 4.48
CA PRO A 6 30.16 -1.30 4.53
C PRO A 6 31.49 -1.65 3.84
N LYS A 7 32.28 -2.53 4.47
CA LYS A 7 33.64 -2.92 4.06
C LYS A 7 33.78 -3.54 2.65
N THR A 8 32.74 -4.13 2.07
CA THR A 8 32.81 -4.79 0.75
C THR A 8 31.83 -4.17 -0.25
N VAL A 9 32.19 -4.21 -1.53
CA VAL A 9 31.34 -3.71 -2.64
C VAL A 9 29.98 -4.42 -2.65
N GLU A 10 29.97 -5.73 -2.41
CA GLU A 10 28.75 -6.54 -2.30
C GLU A 10 27.85 -6.08 -1.15
N ARG A 11 28.43 -5.82 0.03
CA ARG A 11 27.68 -5.28 1.18
C ARG A 11 27.16 -3.87 0.89
N ARG A 12 27.91 -3.04 0.16
CA ARG A 12 27.46 -1.71 -0.28
C ARG A 12 26.26 -1.81 -1.24
N ILE A 13 26.29 -2.75 -2.19
CA ILE A 13 25.18 -3.00 -3.13
C ILE A 13 23.95 -3.53 -2.39
N ALA A 14 24.13 -4.50 -1.48
CA ALA A 14 23.05 -5.04 -0.65
C ALA A 14 22.42 -3.95 0.24
N PHE A 15 23.25 -3.10 0.87
CA PHE A 15 22.79 -1.97 1.68
C PHE A 15 21.97 -0.97 0.87
N ARG A 16 22.42 -0.59 -0.32
CA ARG A 16 21.67 0.30 -1.23
C ARG A 16 20.36 -0.32 -1.73
N LYS A 17 20.34 -1.63 -1.98
CA LYS A 17 19.14 -2.37 -2.41
C LYS A 17 18.10 -2.46 -1.29
N ALA A 18 18.53 -2.78 -0.07
CA ALA A 18 17.66 -2.86 1.11
C ALA A 18 17.05 -1.50 1.48
N ASN A 19 17.84 -0.41 1.35
CA ASN A 19 17.41 0.95 1.69
C ASN A 19 16.84 1.74 0.48
N ARG A 20 16.45 1.07 -0.61
CA ARG A 20 15.89 1.77 -1.77
C ARG A 20 14.56 2.42 -1.38
N ARG A 21 14.49 3.75 -1.50
CA ARG A 21 13.26 4.52 -1.26
C ARG A 21 12.19 4.05 -2.24
N MET A 22 11.07 3.54 -1.71
CA MET A 22 9.94 3.09 -2.53
C MET A 22 9.46 4.25 -3.42
N THR A 23 9.25 4.00 -4.72
CA THR A 23 8.77 5.04 -5.63
C THR A 23 7.40 5.52 -5.14
N ARG A 24 7.26 6.83 -4.89
CA ARG A 24 5.96 7.44 -4.60
C ARG A 24 5.22 7.56 -5.93
N ARG A 25 4.57 6.48 -6.40
CA ARG A 25 3.46 6.63 -7.35
C ARG A 25 2.32 7.30 -6.58
N ARG A 26 2.26 8.63 -6.61
CA ARG A 26 1.10 9.36 -6.09
C ARG A 26 -0.07 9.00 -6.99
N GLN A 27 -0.99 8.17 -6.48
CA GLN A 27 -2.32 8.05 -7.05
C GLN A 27 -3.17 9.15 -6.44
N ASP A 28 -3.74 10.01 -7.28
CA ASP A 28 -4.67 11.07 -6.87
C ASP A 28 -6.04 10.45 -6.60
N ILE A 29 -6.13 9.74 -5.47
CA ILE A 29 -7.40 9.22 -4.98
C ILE A 29 -7.98 10.27 -4.03
N PRO A 30 -9.19 10.80 -4.30
CA PRO A 30 -9.88 11.67 -3.35
C PRO A 30 -10.18 10.87 -2.07
N VAL A 31 -9.49 11.21 -0.99
CA VAL A 31 -9.54 10.47 0.28
C VAL A 31 -10.94 10.48 0.89
N ASP A 32 -11.72 11.53 0.61
CA ASP A 32 -13.07 11.72 1.14
C ASP A 32 -14.07 10.72 0.56
N LYS A 33 -13.83 10.23 -0.66
CA LYS A 33 -14.69 9.23 -1.32
C LYS A 33 -14.40 7.79 -0.88
N ILE A 34 -13.36 7.57 -0.07
CA ILE A 34 -13.01 6.26 0.48
C ILE A 34 -13.90 6.01 1.70
N ASP A 35 -15.07 5.44 1.45
CA ASP A 35 -16.01 5.03 2.49
C ASP A 35 -16.60 3.64 2.15
N HIS A 36 -17.04 2.93 3.19
CA HIS A 36 -17.61 1.59 3.11
C HIS A 36 -18.95 1.51 2.37
N THR A 37 -19.62 2.65 2.21
CA THR A 37 -20.87 2.84 1.47
C THR A 37 -20.69 2.75 -0.05
N ASN A 38 -19.46 2.88 -0.56
CA ASN A 38 -19.14 2.86 -2.00
C ASN A 38 -18.33 1.60 -2.38
N PRO A 39 -18.99 0.43 -2.58
CA PRO A 39 -18.30 -0.82 -2.88
C PRO A 39 -17.52 -0.78 -4.20
N ASP A 40 -17.97 -0.01 -5.20
CA ASP A 40 -17.31 0.08 -6.52
C ASP A 40 -15.88 0.64 -6.44
N LEU A 41 -15.63 1.58 -5.53
CA LEU A 41 -14.30 2.12 -5.28
C LEU A 41 -13.43 1.11 -4.54
N LEU A 42 -14.02 0.38 -3.59
CA LEU A 42 -13.31 -0.61 -2.77
C LEU A 42 -12.96 -1.87 -3.56
N ALA A 43 -13.82 -2.27 -4.49
CA ALA A 43 -13.62 -3.41 -5.40
C ALA A 43 -12.34 -3.28 -6.23
N LYS A 44 -11.93 -2.06 -6.59
CA LYS A 44 -10.67 -1.78 -7.32
C LYS A 44 -9.42 -2.14 -6.50
N PHE A 45 -9.53 -2.22 -5.18
CA PHE A 45 -8.43 -2.55 -4.27
C PHE A 45 -8.48 -4.01 -3.79
N THR A 46 -9.41 -4.80 -4.31
CA THR A 46 -9.54 -6.23 -4.04
C THR A 46 -9.24 -7.06 -5.29
N SER A 47 -8.71 -8.26 -5.09
CA SER A 47 -8.58 -9.28 -6.13
C SER A 47 -9.95 -9.84 -6.51
N THR A 48 -10.03 -10.58 -7.62
CA THR A 48 -11.23 -11.32 -8.04
C THR A 48 -11.75 -12.27 -6.96
N THR A 49 -10.87 -12.82 -6.13
CA THR A 49 -11.21 -13.69 -4.99
C THR A 49 -11.62 -12.92 -3.73
N GLY A 50 -11.67 -11.59 -3.75
CA GLY A 50 -11.89 -10.79 -2.53
C GLY A 50 -10.66 -10.75 -1.60
N LYS A 51 -9.44 -10.92 -2.11
CA LYS A 51 -8.22 -10.66 -1.29
C LYS A 51 -7.82 -9.19 -1.41
N ILE A 52 -7.48 -8.52 -0.30
CA ILE A 52 -7.03 -7.12 -0.35
C ILE A 52 -5.65 -7.04 -1.02
N LEU A 53 -5.52 -6.17 -2.02
CA LEU A 53 -4.26 -6.00 -2.74
C LEU A 53 -3.18 -5.38 -1.83
N PRO A 54 -1.94 -5.90 -1.87
CA PRO A 54 -0.85 -5.37 -1.07
C PRO A 54 -0.50 -3.95 -1.53
N ARG A 55 -0.12 -3.09 -0.57
CA ARG A 55 0.23 -1.69 -0.82
C ARG A 55 1.26 -1.49 -1.94
N ARG A 56 2.19 -2.44 -2.10
CA ARG A 56 3.24 -2.39 -3.14
C ARG A 56 2.67 -2.42 -4.57
N VAL A 57 1.51 -3.03 -4.76
CA VAL A 57 0.83 -3.14 -6.06
C VAL A 57 -0.03 -1.90 -6.30
N THR A 58 -0.79 -1.49 -5.27
CA THR A 58 -1.68 -0.32 -5.37
C THR A 58 -0.93 1.01 -5.40
N GLY A 59 0.29 1.10 -4.86
CA GLY A 59 1.12 2.30 -4.93
C GLY A 59 0.66 3.46 -4.03
N VAL A 60 -0.47 3.30 -3.34
CA VAL A 60 -1.05 4.35 -2.47
C VAL A 60 -0.18 4.67 -1.24
N PRO A 61 -0.26 5.90 -0.69
CA PRO A 61 0.37 6.23 0.58
C PRO A 61 -0.10 5.32 1.72
N ALA A 62 0.77 5.06 2.70
CA ALA A 62 0.44 4.16 3.82
C ALA A 62 -0.78 4.62 4.63
N LYS A 63 -0.98 5.94 4.78
CA LYS A 63 -2.16 6.50 5.45
C LYS A 63 -3.45 6.12 4.71
N VAL A 64 -3.46 6.24 3.39
CA VAL A 64 -4.60 5.94 2.54
C VAL A 64 -4.87 4.43 2.48
N HIS A 65 -3.83 3.60 2.36
CA HIS A 65 -3.98 2.13 2.38
C HIS A 65 -4.62 1.63 3.68
N ARG A 66 -4.22 2.20 4.83
CA ARG A 66 -4.83 1.90 6.14
C ARG A 66 -6.30 2.31 6.23
N LYS A 67 -6.69 3.41 5.58
CA LYS A 67 -8.10 3.80 5.47
C LYS A 67 -8.87 2.80 4.61
N ILE A 68 -8.40 2.52 3.40
CA ILE A 68 -9.01 1.56 2.46
C ILE A 68 -9.22 0.19 3.13
N THR A 69 -8.19 -0.35 3.77
CA THR A 69 -8.28 -1.64 4.47
C THR A 69 -9.31 -1.66 5.59
N ARG A 70 -9.51 -0.55 6.31
CA ARG A 70 -10.55 -0.42 7.33
C ARG A 70 -11.94 -0.38 6.70
N GLU A 71 -12.13 0.40 5.65
CA GLU A 71 -13.42 0.52 4.98
C GLU A 71 -13.82 -0.78 4.25
N ILE A 72 -12.87 -1.51 3.64
CA ILE A 72 -13.13 -2.84 3.06
C ILE A 72 -13.63 -3.81 4.14
N LYS A 73 -13.00 -3.81 5.32
CA LYS A 73 -13.43 -4.67 6.43
C LYS A 73 -14.83 -4.33 6.93
N ARG A 74 -15.18 -3.04 6.96
CA ARG A 74 -16.55 -2.59 7.29
C ARG A 74 -17.55 -3.00 6.22
N ALA A 75 -17.24 -2.80 4.94
CA ALA A 75 -18.09 -3.18 3.83
C ALA A 75 -18.39 -4.70 3.83
N ARG A 76 -17.40 -5.54 4.19
CA ARG A 76 -17.59 -6.98 4.37
C ARG A 76 -18.52 -7.33 5.51
N ALA A 77 -18.39 -6.65 6.66
CA ALA A 77 -19.28 -6.87 7.79
C ALA A 77 -20.75 -6.53 7.45
N LEU A 78 -20.96 -5.62 6.49
CA LEU A 78 -22.27 -5.22 5.99
C LEU A 78 -22.70 -5.99 4.73
N ASN A 79 -21.91 -6.97 4.28
CA ASN A 79 -22.16 -7.76 3.07
C ASN A 79 -22.23 -6.95 1.76
N LEU A 80 -21.62 -5.76 1.73
CA LEU A 80 -21.58 -4.87 0.55
C LEU A 80 -20.44 -5.20 -0.42
N ALA A 81 -19.42 -5.93 0.04
CA ALA A 81 -18.27 -6.33 -0.76
C ALA A 81 -17.77 -7.72 -0.33
N PRO A 82 -17.21 -8.53 -1.27
CA PRO A 82 -16.63 -9.83 -0.96
C PRO A 82 -15.30 -9.77 -0.18
#